data_AF-A0A1C6GI24-F1
#
_entry.id   AF-A0A1C6GI24-F1
#
_cell.length_a   1.000
_cell.length_b   1.000
_cell.length_c   1.000
_cell.angle_alpha   90.00
_cell.angle_beta   90.00
_cell.angle_gamma   90.00
#
_symmetry.space_group_name_H-M   'P 1'
#
loop_
_entity.id
_entity.type
_entity.pdbx_description
1 polymer ?
#
loop_
_entity_poly.entity_id
_entity_poly.type
_entity_poly.pdbx_seq_one_letter_code
_entity_poly.pdbx_strand_id
1 'polypeptide(L)' 'MREDSDWSQAFVGASIGLPQRTYAYYESGGRSIPPEIWGRLADLYGTSVDYLMGRTDVRDPYPPAKKRRD' A
#
# COMPACT_ATOMS: atom_id res chain seq x y z
N MET A 1 1.00 8.09 6.05
CA MET A 1 1.80 7.22 5.15
C MET A 1 2.61 8.02 4.14
N ARG A 2 2.06 8.51 3.01
CA ARG A 2 2.88 9.37 2.11
C ARG A 2 3.27 10.70 2.76
N GLU A 3 2.38 11.27 3.57
CA GLU A 3 2.60 12.56 4.25
C GLU A 3 3.70 12.42 5.31
N ASP A 4 3.67 11.34 6.10
CA ASP A 4 4.75 11.02 7.05
C ASP A 4 6.09 10.74 6.38
N SER A 5 6.08 10.30 5.12
CA SER A 5 7.28 10.03 4.32
C SER A 5 7.70 11.21 3.43
N ASP A 6 6.99 12.35 3.46
CA ASP A 6 7.17 13.49 2.54
C ASP A 6 7.16 13.10 1.04
N TRP A 7 6.38 12.08 0.69
CA TRP A 7 6.29 11.57 -0.67
C TRP A 7 5.20 12.26 -1.49
N SER A 8 5.54 12.62 -2.72
CA SER A 8 4.56 13.11 -3.69
C SER A 8 3.69 11.97 -4.22
N GLN A 9 2.48 12.30 -4.68
CA GLN A 9 1.60 11.35 -5.37
C GLN A 9 2.25 10.74 -6.61
N ALA A 10 3.09 11.50 -7.31
CA ALA A 10 3.81 11.01 -8.49
C ALA A 10 4.83 9.95 -8.12
N PHE A 11 5.55 10.15 -7.02
CA PHE A 11 6.49 9.17 -6.49
C PHE A 11 5.77 7.88 -6.09
N VAL A 12 4.72 7.98 -5.27
CA VAL A 12 4.00 6.79 -4.81
C VAL A 12 3.39 6.03 -5.99
N GLY A 13 2.74 6.73 -6.92
CA GLY A 13 2.22 6.15 -8.15
C GLY A 13 3.29 5.39 -8.93
N ALA A 14 4.44 6.04 -9.21
CA ALA A 14 5.54 5.39 -9.92
C ALA A 14 6.07 4.15 -9.18
N SER A 15 6.23 4.21 -7.86
CA SER A 15 6.72 3.11 -7.03
C SER A 15 5.81 1.88 -7.03
N ILE A 16 4.50 2.07 -7.24
CA ILE A 16 3.51 0.96 -7.32
C ILE A 16 3.05 0.68 -8.76
N GLY A 17 3.72 1.26 -9.77
CA GLY A 17 3.47 1.01 -11.18
C GLY A 17 2.18 1.65 -11.72
N LEU A 18 1.80 2.81 -11.20
CA LEU A 18 0.61 3.56 -11.59
C LEU A 18 0.96 4.98 -12.06
N PRO A 19 0.20 5.55 -13.02
CA PRO A 19 0.23 6.99 -13.26
C PRO A 19 -0.17 7.78 -12.01
N GLN A 20 0.44 8.95 -11.79
CA GLN A 20 0.11 9.85 -10.65
C GLN A 20 -1.40 10.05 -10.50
N ARG A 21 -2.11 10.34 -11.61
CA ARG A 21 -3.56 10.60 -11.61
C ARG A 21 -4.37 9.40 -11.11
N THR A 22 -3.94 8.18 -11.45
CA THR A 22 -4.59 6.95 -11.00
C THR A 22 -4.42 6.77 -9.49
N TYR A 23 -3.20 7.00 -8.98
CA TYR A 23 -2.97 6.97 -7.53
C TYR A 23 -3.76 8.06 -6.80
N ALA A 24 -3.78 9.30 -7.30
CA ALA A 24 -4.56 10.40 -6.72
C ALA A 24 -6.07 10.09 -6.65
N TYR A 25 -6.61 9.40 -7.66
CA TYR A 25 -8.02 8.98 -7.66
C TYR A 25 -8.34 7.92 -6.60
N TYR A 26 -7.37 7.05 -6.27
CA TYR A 26 -7.50 6.13 -5.16
C TYR A 26 -7.43 6.84 -3.80
N GLU A 27 -6.51 7.79 -3.63
CA GLU A 27 -6.43 8.58 -2.40
C GLU A 27 -7.71 9.39 -2.13
N SER A 28 -8.37 9.89 -3.18
CA SER A 28 -9.59 10.68 -3.03
C SER A 28 -10.83 9.84 -2.70
N GLY A 29 -10.72 8.51 -2.58
CA GLY A 29 -11.83 7.62 -2.22
C GLY A 29 -12.91 7.47 -3.29
N GLY A 30 -12.67 7.94 -4.53
CA GLY A 30 -13.66 7.91 -5.61
C GLY A 30 -13.93 6.51 -6.17
N ARG A 31 -13.08 5.54 -5.84
CA ARG A 31 -13.19 4.14 -6.24
C ARG A 31 -12.48 3.22 -5.24
N SER A 32 -12.94 1.98 -5.13
CA SER A 32 -12.21 0.95 -4.39
C SER A 32 -10.83 0.70 -4.98
N ILE A 33 -9.85 0.55 -4.10
CA ILE A 33 -8.47 0.18 -4.46
C ILE A 33 -8.45 -1.33 -4.77
N PRO A 34 -7.92 -1.77 -5.92
CA PRO A 34 -7.77 -3.19 -6.23
C PRO A 34 -6.84 -3.93 -5.25
N PRO A 35 -7.06 -5.24 -4.99
CA PRO A 35 -6.23 -6.03 -4.06
C PRO A 35 -4.72 -5.99 -4.35
N GLU A 36 -4.33 -6.02 -5.63
CA GLU A 36 -2.92 -5.95 -6.02
C GLU A 36 -2.28 -4.60 -5.67
N ILE A 37 -3.05 -3.51 -5.70
CA ILE A 37 -2.57 -2.17 -5.35
C ILE A 37 -2.43 -2.05 -3.84
N TRP A 38 -3.33 -2.65 -3.06
CA TRP A 38 -3.16 -2.76 -1.61
C TRP A 38 -1.86 -3.46 -1.23
N GLY A 39 -1.55 -4.58 -1.89
CA GLY A 39 -0.30 -5.30 -1.67
C GLY A 39 0.93 -4.44 -1.94
N ARG A 40 0.97 -3.77 -3.10
CA ARG A 40 2.10 -2.88 -3.45
C ARG A 40 2.26 -1.69 -2.52
N LEU A 41 1.16 -1.12 -2.02
CA LEU A 41 1.21 -0.05 -1.02
C LEU A 41 1.77 -0.58 0.31
N ALA A 42 1.34 -1.76 0.73
CA ALA A 42 1.84 -2.40 1.95
C ALA A 42 3.35 -2.66 1.86
N ASP A 43 3.82 -3.18 0.71
CA ASP A 43 5.24 -3.38 0.43
C ASP A 43 6.02 -2.05 0.42
N LEU A 44 5.49 -1.02 -0.24
CA LEU A 44 6.13 0.29 -0.35
C LEU A 44 6.31 0.96 1.03
N TYR A 45 5.30 0.90 1.91
CA TYR A 45 5.36 1.51 3.23
C TYR A 45 5.97 0.60 4.31
N GLY A 46 6.30 -0.64 3.97
CA GLY A 46 6.82 -1.64 4.91
C GLY A 46 5.83 -1.97 6.02
N THR A 47 4.57 -2.22 5.67
CA THR A 47 3.45 -2.45 6.61
C THR A 47 2.53 -3.57 6.11
N SER A 48 1.41 -3.81 6.80
CA SER A 48 0.36 -4.73 6.35
C SER A 48 -0.80 -4.00 5.66
N VAL A 49 -1.53 -4.73 4.79
CA VAL A 49 -2.79 -4.23 4.23
C VAL A 49 -3.82 -3.97 5.33
N ASP A 50 -3.85 -4.80 6.38
CA ASP A 50 -4.77 -4.61 7.49
C ASP A 50 -4.52 -3.29 8.23
N TYR A 51 -3.25 -2.91 8.43
CA TYR A 51 -2.88 -1.60 8.98
C TYR A 51 -3.34 -0.47 8.06
N LEU A 52 -3.06 -0.57 6.74
CA LEU A 52 -3.49 0.44 5.77
C LEU A 52 -5.01 0.61 5.71
N MET A 53 -5.78 -0.45 5.93
CA MET A 53 -7.23 -0.44 5.95
C MET A 53 -7.84 -0.10 7.32
N GLY A 54 -7.01 0.19 8.34
CA GLY A 54 -7.48 0.52 9.69
C GLY A 54 -8.12 -0.64 10.44
N ARG A 55 -7.76 -1.88 10.11
CA ARG A 55 -8.25 -3.10 10.80
C ARG A 55 -7.42 -3.46 12.04
N THR A 56 -6.24 -2.88 12.16
CA THR A 56 -5.29 -3.09 13.26
C THR A 56 -4.44 -1.83 13.45
N ASP A 57 -4.00 -1.60 14.69
CA ASP A 57 -3.03 -0.54 15.01
C ASP A 57 -1.57 -1.04 14.89
N VAL A 58 -1.37 -2.35 14.65
CA VAL A 58 -0.05 -2.94 14.46
C VAL A 58 0.48 -2.59 13.07
N ARG A 59 1.47 -1.70 13.01
CA ARG A 59 2.08 -1.25 11.75
C ARG A 59 2.94 -2.31 11.09
N ASP A 60 3.64 -3.14 11.87
CA ASP A 60 4.57 -4.10 11.29
C ASP A 60 3.84 -5.18 10.48
N PRO A 61 4.39 -5.60 9.32
CA PRO A 61 3.81 -6.68 8.55
C PRO A 61 3.90 -8.02 9.30
N TYR A 62 3.01 -8.94 8.97
CA TYR A 62 3.07 -10.30 9.51
C TYR A 62 4.31 -11.04 9.02
N PRO A 63 4.82 -12.03 9.79
CA PRO A 63 5.90 -12.89 9.33
C PRO A 63 5.57 -13.53 7.96
N PRO A 64 6.55 -13.67 7.06
CA PRO A 64 6.32 -14.29 5.76
C PRO A 64 5.84 -15.73 5.93
N ALA A 65 5.02 -16.19 4.98
CA ALA A 65 4.56 -17.57 4.95
C ALA A 65 5.77 -18.53 4.97
N LYS A 66 5.75 -19.52 5.84
CA LYS A 66 6.78 -20.57 5.88
C LYS A 66 6.79 -21.27 4.52
N LYS A 67 7.96 -21.38 3.88
CA LYS A 67 8.12 -22.16 2.65
C LYS A 67 7.60 -23.57 2.92
N ARG A 68 6.49 -23.95 2.27
CA ARG A 68 6.05 -25.34 2.26
C ARG A 68 7.13 -26.09 1.46
N ARG A 69 7.78 -27.06 2.09
CA ARG A 69 8.59 -28.03 1.37
C ARG A 69 7.59 -28.97 0.72
N ASP A 70 7.49 -28.90 -0.59
CA ASP A 70 6.80 -29.92 -1.39
C ASP A 70 7.58 -31.24 -1.38
#